data_AF-A0A1J3J7I2-F1
#
_entry.id   AF-A0A1J3J7I2-F1
#
_cell.length_a   1.000
_cell.length_b   1.000
_cell.length_c   1.000
_cell.angle_alpha   90.00
_cell.angle_beta   90.00
_cell.angle_gamma   90.00
#
_symmetry.space_group_name_H-M   'P 1'
#
loop_
_entity.id
_entity.type
_entity.pdbx_description
1 polymer ?
#
loop_
_entity_poly.entity_id
_entity_poly.type
_entity_poly.pdbx_seq_one_letter_code
_entity_poly.pdbx_strand_id
1 'polypeptide(L)'
;RNINPDVITFNALIDGFVKEGKLLEAKELYGEMIQMSVAPDIFTYTSLINGLCIEGRVDEAKEMFHLMESKGCFPDVVAYTSLINGYCKSQKVEDGMKIFYEMSRKGLLGNTVTYTTLIQGFCQVGKHKVAQEVFSQMVSRGVPPNIRTYNVLLHGLCLNGRLDKALMIFEDMEKREMSMS
;
A
#
# COMPACT_ATOMS: atom_id res chain seq x y z
N ARG A 1 5.57 -24.02 34.46
CA ARG A 1 4.43 -23.28 33.85
C ARG A 1 4.71 -23.22 32.35
N ASN A 2 3.93 -23.91 31.51
CA ASN A 2 4.03 -23.74 30.06
C ASN A 2 3.22 -22.50 29.69
N ILE A 3 3.92 -21.44 29.28
CA ILE A 3 3.29 -20.30 28.60
C ILE A 3 3.27 -20.69 27.13
N ASN A 4 2.08 -20.90 26.57
CA ASN A 4 1.93 -21.21 25.16
C ASN A 4 1.84 -19.90 24.37
N PRO A 5 2.62 -19.74 23.28
CA PRO A 5 2.49 -18.61 22.38
C PRO A 5 1.06 -18.48 21.85
N ASP A 6 0.56 -17.25 21.79
CA ASP A 6 -0.73 -16.89 21.21
C ASP A 6 -0.55 -16.09 19.91
N VAL A 7 -1.66 -15.70 19.28
CA VAL A 7 -1.66 -14.92 18.03
C VAL A 7 -0.89 -13.60 18.16
N ILE A 8 -0.94 -12.94 19.33
CA ILE A 8 -0.24 -11.69 19.57
C ILE A 8 1.28 -11.93 19.59
N THR A 9 1.70 -13.01 20.24
CA THR A 9 3.11 -13.43 20.29
C THR A 9 3.67 -13.71 18.90
N PHE A 10 2.95 -14.50 18.08
CA PHE A 10 3.35 -14.77 16.71
C PHE A 10 3.37 -13.50 15.84
N ASN A 11 2.34 -12.66 15.93
CA ASN A 11 2.26 -11.42 15.16
C ASN A 11 3.42 -10.47 15.45
N ALA A 12 3.79 -10.32 16.72
CA ALA A 12 4.93 -9.48 17.11
C ALA A 12 6.25 -10.00 16.52
N LEU A 13 6.47 -11.32 16.55
CA LEU A 13 7.68 -11.92 15.98
C LEU A 13 7.68 -11.82 14.45
N ILE A 14 6.60 -12.19 13.79
CA ILE A 14 6.47 -12.14 12.33
C ILE A 14 6.70 -10.71 11.82
N ASP A 15 6.06 -9.71 12.44
CA ASP A 15 6.26 -8.31 12.08
C ASP A 15 7.71 -7.84 12.32
N GLY A 16 8.31 -8.25 13.45
CA GLY A 16 9.71 -7.97 13.75
C GLY A 16 10.67 -8.54 12.69
N PHE A 17 10.52 -9.81 12.33
CA PHE A 17 11.34 -10.45 11.30
C PHE A 17 11.13 -9.81 9.92
N VAL A 18 9.89 -9.49 9.54
CA VAL A 18 9.60 -8.76 8.29
C VAL A 18 10.31 -7.41 8.24
N LYS A 19 10.29 -6.64 9.34
CA LYS A 19 10.95 -5.32 9.41
C LYS A 19 12.47 -5.41 9.31
N GLU A 20 13.05 -6.49 9.81
CA GLU A 20 14.49 -6.80 9.68
C GLU A 20 14.87 -7.42 8.32
N GLY A 21 13.92 -7.56 7.39
CA GLY A 21 14.17 -8.16 6.07
C GLY A 21 14.39 -9.68 6.09
N LYS A 22 13.95 -10.34 7.16
CA LYS A 22 14.10 -11.78 7.42
C LYS A 22 12.80 -12.52 7.10
N LEU A 23 12.40 -12.48 5.83
CA LEU A 23 11.10 -13.01 5.41
C LEU A 23 11.00 -14.53 5.53
N LEU A 24 12.12 -15.24 5.40
CA LEU A 24 12.14 -16.70 5.55
C LEU A 24 11.75 -17.09 6.97
N GLU A 25 12.36 -16.48 7.97
CA GLU A 25 12.08 -16.71 9.39
C GLU A 25 10.63 -16.31 9.75
N ALA A 26 10.13 -15.21 9.17
CA ALA A 26 8.72 -14.83 9.31
C ALA A 26 7.75 -15.88 8.72
N LYS A 27 8.09 -16.49 7.57
CA LYS A 27 7.30 -17.57 6.97
C LYS A 27 7.38 -18.87 7.77
N GLU A 28 8.52 -19.18 8.36
CA GLU A 28 8.69 -20.33 9.26
C GLU A 28 7.80 -20.18 10.50
N LEU A 29 7.81 -19.00 11.14
CA LEU A 29 6.93 -18.69 12.27
C LEU A 29 5.45 -18.78 11.90
N TYR A 30 5.07 -18.31 10.71
CA TYR A 30 3.71 -18.51 10.20
C TYR A 30 3.38 -20.01 10.06
N GLY A 31 4.31 -20.82 9.57
CA GLY A 31 4.13 -22.28 9.50
C GLY A 31 3.96 -22.91 10.87
N GLU A 32 4.79 -22.53 11.85
CA GLU A 32 4.70 -22.99 13.23
C GLU A 32 3.36 -22.59 13.88
N MET A 33 2.92 -21.35 13.68
CA MET A 33 1.63 -20.85 14.14
C MET A 33 0.46 -21.76 13.69
N ILE A 34 0.46 -22.16 12.40
CA ILE A 34 -0.52 -23.10 11.86
C ILE A 34 -0.40 -24.49 12.49
N GLN A 35 0.82 -25.02 12.61
CA GLN A 35 1.07 -26.35 13.21
C GLN A 35 0.59 -26.40 14.67
N MET A 36 0.70 -25.29 15.40
CA MET A 36 0.21 -25.13 16.76
C MET A 36 -1.29 -24.86 16.86
N SER A 37 -2.02 -24.88 15.73
CA SER A 37 -3.45 -24.56 15.66
C SER A 37 -3.81 -23.15 16.16
N VAL A 38 -2.87 -22.21 16.07
CA VAL A 38 -3.12 -20.80 16.33
C VAL A 38 -3.58 -20.16 15.01
N ALA A 39 -4.79 -19.62 14.99
CA ALA A 39 -5.37 -19.05 13.76
C ALA A 39 -4.71 -17.71 13.40
N PRO A 40 -4.15 -17.55 12.19
CA PRO A 40 -3.67 -16.27 11.69
C PRO A 40 -4.78 -15.24 11.59
N ASP A 41 -4.46 -13.99 11.90
CA ASP A 41 -5.38 -12.86 11.79
C ASP A 41 -4.92 -11.87 10.71
N ILE A 42 -5.64 -10.75 10.61
CA ILE A 42 -5.34 -9.70 9.63
C ILE A 42 -3.93 -9.14 9.77
N PHE A 43 -3.40 -9.06 11.00
CA PHE A 43 -2.04 -8.57 11.23
C PHE A 43 -1.03 -9.59 10.72
N THR A 44 -1.23 -10.89 10.97
CA THR A 44 -0.36 -11.95 10.45
C THR A 44 -0.22 -11.85 8.92
N TYR A 45 -1.34 -11.82 8.21
CA TYR A 45 -1.34 -11.77 6.75
C TYR A 45 -0.78 -10.45 6.23
N THR A 46 -1.17 -9.31 6.82
CA THR A 46 -0.71 -7.99 6.36
C THR A 46 0.80 -7.84 6.51
N SER A 47 1.39 -8.32 7.61
CA SER A 47 2.85 -8.32 7.79
C SER A 47 3.56 -9.18 6.74
N LEU A 48 3.08 -10.39 6.46
CA LEU A 48 3.66 -11.26 5.43
C LEU A 48 3.52 -10.68 4.01
N ILE A 49 2.35 -10.13 3.68
CA ILE A 49 2.09 -9.45 2.40
C ILE A 49 3.05 -8.26 2.24
N ASN A 50 3.23 -7.44 3.28
CA ASN A 50 4.15 -6.32 3.26
C ASN A 50 5.60 -6.77 3.07
N GLY A 51 6.05 -7.81 3.80
CA GLY A 51 7.38 -8.39 3.64
C GLY A 51 7.65 -8.90 2.22
N LEU A 52 6.69 -9.64 1.64
CA LEU A 52 6.76 -10.08 0.25
C LEU A 52 6.83 -8.90 -0.74
N CYS A 53 6.06 -7.84 -0.51
CA CYS A 53 6.10 -6.63 -1.32
C CYS A 53 7.45 -5.89 -1.21
N ILE A 54 8.07 -5.86 -0.03
CA ILE A 54 9.39 -5.25 0.20
C ILE A 54 10.48 -6.01 -0.58
N GLU A 55 10.42 -7.34 -0.61
CA GLU A 55 11.33 -8.18 -1.40
C GLU A 55 11.02 -8.21 -2.90
N GLY A 56 10.00 -7.48 -3.37
CA GLY A 56 9.59 -7.47 -4.78
C GLY A 56 8.87 -8.76 -5.23
N ARG A 57 8.53 -9.66 -4.30
CA ARG A 57 7.81 -10.92 -4.53
C ARG A 57 6.30 -10.70 -4.57
N VAL A 58 5.87 -9.75 -5.37
CA VAL A 58 4.48 -9.25 -5.39
C VAL A 58 3.46 -10.31 -5.81
N ASP A 59 3.85 -11.28 -6.64
CA ASP A 59 2.95 -12.35 -7.07
C ASP A 59 2.63 -13.30 -5.89
N GLU A 60 3.62 -13.65 -5.07
CA GLU A 60 3.41 -14.38 -3.81
C GLU A 60 2.63 -13.53 -2.78
N ALA A 61 2.86 -12.21 -2.75
CA ALA A 61 2.08 -11.31 -1.89
C ALA A 61 0.59 -11.36 -2.25
N LYS A 62 0.27 -11.46 -3.54
CA LYS A 62 -1.11 -11.65 -4.02
C LYS A 62 -1.68 -13.01 -3.64
N GLU A 63 -0.88 -14.07 -3.70
CA GLU A 63 -1.31 -15.40 -3.24
C GLU A 63 -1.64 -15.39 -1.74
N MET A 64 -0.80 -14.76 -0.91
CA MET A 64 -1.06 -14.56 0.51
C MET A 64 -2.31 -13.72 0.77
N PHE A 65 -2.55 -12.70 -0.05
CA PHE A 65 -3.76 -11.88 0.01
C PHE A 65 -5.03 -12.70 -0.29
N HIS A 66 -5.02 -13.55 -1.31
CA HIS A 66 -6.17 -14.42 -1.61
C HIS A 66 -6.33 -15.56 -0.59
N LEU A 67 -5.23 -16.06 -0.02
CA LEU A 67 -5.27 -17.02 1.08
C LEU A 67 -5.99 -16.41 2.29
N MET A 68 -5.64 -15.19 2.68
CA MET A 68 -6.29 -14.43 3.74
C MET A 68 -7.82 -14.40 3.53
N GLU A 69 -8.28 -14.04 2.33
CA GLU A 69 -9.71 -14.03 1.99
C GLU A 69 -10.36 -15.41 2.07
N SER A 70 -9.70 -16.44 1.54
CA SER A 70 -10.21 -17.83 1.55
C SER A 70 -10.37 -18.40 2.97
N LYS A 71 -9.64 -17.85 3.94
CA LYS A 71 -9.71 -18.21 5.35
C LYS A 71 -10.74 -17.38 6.11
N GLY A 72 -11.52 -16.54 5.42
CA GLY A 72 -12.52 -15.68 6.03
C GLY A 72 -11.93 -14.47 6.77
N CYS A 73 -10.63 -14.20 6.58
CA CYS A 73 -9.99 -12.99 7.07
C CYS A 73 -10.11 -11.93 5.97
N PHE A 74 -10.93 -10.90 6.19
CA PHE A 74 -11.21 -9.93 5.13
C PHE A 74 -10.15 -8.82 5.10
N PRO A 75 -9.50 -8.55 3.95
CA PRO A 75 -8.53 -7.48 3.80
C PRO A 75 -9.13 -6.11 4.07
N ASP A 76 -8.44 -5.30 4.87
CA ASP A 76 -8.79 -3.91 5.13
C ASP A 76 -8.05 -2.95 4.19
N VAL A 77 -8.26 -1.65 4.38
CA VAL A 77 -7.58 -0.60 3.61
C VAL A 77 -6.05 -0.73 3.66
N VAL A 78 -5.48 -1.19 4.78
CA VAL A 78 -4.04 -1.34 4.97
C VAL A 78 -3.52 -2.49 4.11
N ALA A 79 -4.17 -3.65 4.14
CA ALA A 79 -3.79 -4.80 3.33
C ALA A 79 -3.84 -4.48 1.81
N TYR A 80 -4.91 -3.83 1.34
CA TYR A 80 -5.01 -3.37 -0.05
C TYR A 80 -3.90 -2.37 -0.40
N THR A 81 -3.66 -1.38 0.47
CA THR A 81 -2.65 -0.34 0.22
C THR A 81 -1.24 -0.92 0.17
N SER A 82 -0.94 -1.91 1.02
CA SER A 82 0.34 -2.64 0.99
C SER A 82 0.55 -3.38 -0.32
N LEU A 83 -0.47 -4.10 -0.81
CA LEU A 83 -0.40 -4.81 -2.08
C LEU A 83 -0.26 -3.86 -3.28
N ILE A 84 -1.02 -2.76 -3.29
CA ILE A 84 -0.90 -1.69 -4.31
C ILE A 84 0.52 -1.12 -4.32
N ASN A 85 1.08 -0.82 -3.14
CA ASN A 85 2.45 -0.31 -3.00
C ASN A 85 3.49 -1.31 -3.51
N GLY A 86 3.32 -2.61 -3.24
CA GLY A 86 4.15 -3.67 -3.81
C GLY A 86 4.14 -3.64 -5.33
N TYR A 87 2.96 -3.61 -5.95
CA TYR A 87 2.84 -3.52 -7.41
C TYR A 87 3.48 -2.25 -7.98
N CYS A 88 3.30 -1.09 -7.35
CA CYS A 88 3.93 0.15 -7.77
C CYS A 88 5.46 0.07 -7.71
N LYS A 89 6.02 -0.46 -6.62
CA LYS A 89 7.48 -0.64 -6.47
C LYS A 89 8.06 -1.63 -7.48
N SER A 90 7.30 -2.64 -7.87
CA SER A 90 7.66 -3.60 -8.92
C SER A 90 7.40 -3.07 -10.35
N GLN A 91 7.12 -1.77 -10.52
CA GLN A 91 6.78 -1.13 -11.81
C GLN A 91 5.56 -1.74 -12.54
N LYS A 92 4.74 -2.54 -11.84
CA LYS A 92 3.50 -3.15 -12.33
C LYS A 92 2.30 -2.28 -11.93
N VAL A 93 2.37 -0.97 -12.20
CA VAL A 93 1.41 0.03 -11.66
C VAL A 93 -0.03 -0.21 -12.14
N GLU A 94 -0.21 -0.80 -13.31
CA GLU A 94 -1.53 -1.16 -13.86
C GLU A 94 -2.20 -2.25 -13.03
N ASP A 95 -1.42 -3.22 -12.52
CA ASP A 95 -1.93 -4.25 -11.62
C ASP A 95 -2.27 -3.64 -10.26
N GLY A 96 -1.46 -2.71 -9.77
CA GLY A 96 -1.80 -1.90 -8.59
C GLY A 96 -3.13 -1.17 -8.75
N MET A 97 -3.40 -0.60 -9.93
CA MET A 97 -4.68 0.05 -10.22
C MET A 97 -5.86 -0.95 -10.25
N LYS A 98 -5.65 -2.17 -10.74
CA LYS A 98 -6.68 -3.23 -10.68
C LYS A 98 -7.04 -3.57 -9.23
N ILE A 99 -6.04 -3.70 -8.35
CA ILE A 99 -6.25 -3.93 -6.92
C ILE A 99 -7.02 -2.75 -6.27
N PHE A 100 -6.71 -1.52 -6.66
CA PHE A 100 -7.47 -0.34 -6.20
C PHE A 100 -8.94 -0.35 -6.64
N TYR A 101 -9.24 -0.78 -7.87
CA TYR A 101 -10.63 -0.95 -8.32
C TYR A 101 -11.33 -2.11 -7.61
N GLU A 102 -10.64 -3.20 -7.34
CA GLU A 102 -11.17 -4.31 -6.54
C GLU A 102 -11.55 -3.86 -5.13
N MET A 103 -10.66 -3.12 -4.45
CA MET A 103 -10.92 -2.48 -3.17
C MET A 103 -12.21 -1.64 -3.20
N SER A 104 -12.36 -0.79 -4.23
CA SER A 104 -13.54 0.06 -4.41
C SER A 104 -14.82 -0.76 -4.64
N ARG A 105 -14.75 -1.86 -5.41
CA ARG A 105 -15.89 -2.76 -5.67
C ARG A 105 -16.36 -3.49 -4.42
N LYS A 106 -15.46 -3.70 -3.45
CA LYS A 106 -15.76 -4.28 -2.14
C LYS A 106 -16.22 -3.24 -1.11
N GLY A 107 -16.45 -1.99 -1.53
CA GLY A 107 -16.96 -0.92 -0.68
C GLY A 107 -15.91 -0.26 0.21
N LEU A 108 -14.63 -0.60 0.04
CA LEU A 108 -13.54 0.02 0.79
C LEU A 108 -13.08 1.30 0.09
N LEU A 109 -12.92 2.37 0.87
CA LEU A 109 -12.49 3.68 0.38
C LEU A 109 -10.98 3.85 0.53
N GLY A 110 -10.29 4.09 -0.58
CA GLY A 110 -8.87 4.47 -0.58
C GLY A 110 -8.66 5.75 0.23
N ASN A 111 -7.61 5.78 1.05
CA ASN A 111 -7.25 6.96 1.83
C ASN A 111 -6.10 7.73 1.17
N THR A 112 -5.64 8.82 1.80
CA THR A 112 -4.53 9.64 1.31
C THR A 112 -3.28 8.83 0.99
N VAL A 113 -2.98 7.79 1.77
CA VAL A 113 -1.83 6.91 1.51
C VAL A 113 -2.06 6.09 0.24
N THR A 114 -3.25 5.49 0.07
CA THR A 114 -3.59 4.70 -1.13
C THR A 114 -3.43 5.51 -2.42
N TYR A 115 -4.02 6.71 -2.48
CA TYR A 115 -3.92 7.57 -3.67
C TYR A 115 -2.48 8.06 -3.90
N THR A 116 -1.78 8.49 -2.83
CA THR A 116 -0.40 8.97 -2.95
C THR A 116 0.53 7.87 -3.48
N THR A 117 0.32 6.62 -3.07
CA THR A 117 1.06 5.46 -3.59
C THR A 117 0.84 5.25 -5.09
N LEU A 118 -0.41 5.30 -5.57
CA LEU A 118 -0.72 5.16 -6.99
C LEU A 118 -0.13 6.30 -7.82
N ILE A 119 -0.30 7.55 -7.35
CA ILE A 119 0.26 8.74 -7.99
C ILE A 119 1.78 8.61 -8.11
N GLN A 120 2.44 8.19 -7.02
CA GLN A 120 3.88 7.96 -6.99
C GLN A 120 4.30 6.89 -8.00
N GLY A 121 3.61 5.75 -8.04
CA GLY A 121 3.87 4.69 -9.00
C GLY A 121 3.75 5.17 -10.44
N PHE A 122 2.64 5.84 -10.80
CA PHE A 122 2.46 6.36 -12.15
C PHE A 122 3.49 7.43 -12.54
N CYS A 123 3.90 8.30 -11.61
CA CYS A 123 4.99 9.24 -11.85
C CYS A 123 6.32 8.52 -12.13
N GLN A 124 6.64 7.45 -11.39
CA GLN A 124 7.88 6.68 -11.54
C GLN A 124 7.99 5.98 -12.90
N VAL A 125 6.87 5.50 -13.45
CA VAL A 125 6.83 4.87 -14.79
C VAL A 125 6.56 5.86 -15.93
N GLY A 126 6.59 7.17 -15.66
CA GLY A 126 6.41 8.21 -16.68
C GLY A 126 4.98 8.40 -17.19
N LYS A 127 3.96 7.88 -16.48
CA LYS A 127 2.53 7.98 -16.85
C LYS A 127 1.84 9.15 -16.15
N HIS A 128 2.36 10.37 -16.32
CA HIS A 128 1.91 11.56 -15.56
C HIS A 128 0.46 11.97 -15.81
N LYS A 129 -0.08 11.70 -17.01
CA LYS A 129 -1.50 11.98 -17.29
C LYS A 129 -2.38 11.16 -16.35
N VAL A 130 -2.07 9.87 -16.19
CA VAL A 130 -2.77 8.98 -15.26
C VAL A 130 -2.52 9.41 -13.81
N ALA A 131 -1.30 9.79 -13.45
CA ALA A 131 -1.02 10.31 -12.10
C ALA A 131 -1.88 11.55 -11.76
N GLN A 132 -2.08 12.45 -12.73
CA GLN A 132 -2.95 13.61 -12.58
C GLN A 132 -4.43 13.23 -12.49
N GLU A 133 -4.89 12.27 -13.29
CA GLU A 133 -6.26 11.75 -13.20
C GLU A 133 -6.54 11.12 -11.83
N VAL A 134 -5.59 10.36 -11.28
CA VAL A 134 -5.69 9.78 -9.93
C VAL A 134 -5.72 10.88 -8.87
N PHE A 135 -4.93 11.94 -9.01
CA PHE A 135 -4.98 13.11 -8.12
C PHE A 135 -6.33 13.85 -8.21
N SER A 136 -6.84 14.09 -9.41
CA SER A 136 -8.17 14.68 -9.59
C SER A 136 -9.27 13.80 -9.00
N GLN A 137 -9.16 12.47 -9.15
CA GLN A 137 -10.07 11.51 -8.54
C GLN A 137 -10.03 11.61 -7.01
N MET A 138 -8.84 11.67 -6.41
CA MET A 138 -8.63 11.85 -4.98
C MET A 138 -9.37 13.08 -4.44
N VAL A 139 -9.18 14.24 -5.10
CA VAL A 139 -9.83 15.51 -4.73
C VAL A 139 -11.35 15.42 -4.91
N SER A 140 -11.83 14.88 -6.04
CA SER A 140 -13.27 14.75 -6.32
C SER A 140 -14.01 13.85 -5.33
N ARG A 141 -13.30 12.89 -4.73
CA ARG A 141 -13.83 11.98 -3.71
C ARG A 141 -13.68 12.52 -2.29
N GLY A 142 -13.24 13.77 -2.13
CA GLY A 142 -13.07 14.41 -0.82
C GLY A 142 -11.92 13.83 0.01
N VAL A 143 -10.98 13.10 -0.60
CA VAL A 143 -9.79 12.60 0.10
C VAL A 143 -8.74 13.70 0.08
N PRO A 144 -8.32 14.25 1.24
CA PRO A 144 -7.46 15.42 1.27
C PRO A 144 -6.03 15.06 0.83
N PRO A 145 -5.46 15.73 -0.19
CA PRO A 145 -4.04 15.62 -0.49
C PRO A 145 -3.22 16.24 0.64
N ASN A 146 -2.04 15.67 0.90
CA ASN A 146 -1.10 16.22 1.87
C ASN A 146 0.19 16.67 1.18
N ILE A 147 1.11 17.27 1.94
CA ILE A 147 2.41 17.74 1.44
C ILE A 147 3.15 16.65 0.67
N ARG A 148 3.09 15.38 1.13
CA ARG A 148 3.71 14.26 0.41
C ARG A 148 3.07 14.04 -0.97
N THR A 149 1.74 14.11 -1.08
CA THR A 149 1.03 14.00 -2.36
C THR A 149 1.50 15.07 -3.35
N TYR A 150 1.59 16.32 -2.92
CA TYR A 150 2.08 17.42 -3.75
C TYR A 150 3.54 17.23 -4.17
N ASN A 151 4.43 16.91 -3.22
CA ASN A 151 5.84 16.67 -3.50
C ASN A 151 6.05 15.56 -4.54
N VAL A 152 5.28 14.47 -4.46
CA VAL A 152 5.32 13.37 -5.43
C VAL A 152 4.93 13.86 -6.84
N LEU A 153 3.87 14.65 -6.96
CA LEU A 153 3.43 15.19 -8.25
C LEU A 153 4.42 16.19 -8.82
N LEU A 154 4.86 17.16 -8.02
CA LEU A 154 5.84 18.17 -8.42
C LEU A 154 7.12 17.52 -8.92
N HIS A 155 7.68 16.61 -8.11
CA HIS A 155 8.89 15.88 -8.47
C HIS A 155 8.70 15.07 -9.78
N GLY A 156 7.60 14.33 -9.89
CA GLY A 156 7.28 13.56 -11.09
C GLY A 156 7.14 14.42 -12.35
N LEU A 157 6.51 15.59 -12.24
CA LEU A 157 6.32 16.52 -13.36
C LEU A 157 7.63 17.21 -13.75
N CYS A 158 8.43 17.66 -12.77
CA CYS A 158 9.71 18.31 -13.00
C CYS A 158 10.71 17.38 -13.71
N LEU A 159 10.84 16.13 -13.24
CA LEU A 159 11.72 15.13 -13.86
C LEU A 159 11.37 14.83 -15.33
N ASN A 160 10.16 15.17 -15.76
CA ASN A 160 9.66 14.90 -17.10
C ASN A 160 9.45 16.19 -17.92
N GLY A 161 10.04 17.30 -17.49
CA GLY A 161 10.03 18.58 -18.20
C GLY A 161 8.65 19.24 -18.26
N ARG A 162 7.69 18.83 -17.43
CA ARG A 162 6.31 19.35 -17.42
C ARG A 162 6.18 20.54 -16.46
N LEU A 163 7.05 21.53 -16.60
CA LEU A 163 7.17 22.65 -15.65
C LEU A 163 5.90 23.48 -15.52
N ASP A 164 5.18 23.76 -16.61
CA ASP A 164 3.90 24.51 -16.56
C ASP A 164 2.89 23.82 -15.63
N LYS A 165 2.80 22.50 -15.72
CA LYS A 165 1.90 21.71 -14.87
C LYS A 165 2.41 21.62 -13.43
N ALA A 166 3.72 21.58 -13.23
CA ALA A 166 4.30 21.61 -11.89
C ALA A 166 3.98 22.94 -11.19
N LEU A 167 4.09 24.07 -11.89
CA LEU A 167 3.71 25.38 -11.37
C LEU A 167 2.23 25.44 -10.99
N MET A 168 1.32 24.92 -11.82
CA MET A 168 -0.10 24.85 -11.47
C MET A 168 -0.37 24.04 -10.19
N ILE A 169 0.35 22.93 -9.98
CA ILE A 169 0.22 22.11 -8.77
C ILE A 169 0.80 22.83 -7.55
N PHE A 170 1.89 23.57 -7.71
CA PHE A 170 2.49 24.38 -6.65
C PHE A 170 1.55 25.51 -6.20
N GLU A 171 0.93 26.23 -7.15
CA GLU A 171 -0.06 27.26 -6.83
C GLU A 171 -1.32 26.69 -6.13
N ASP A 172 -1.79 25.49 -6.51
CA ASP A 172 -2.88 24.82 -5.80
C ASP A 172 -2.49 24.45 -4.36
N MET A 173 -1.24 24.04 -4.13
CA MET A 173 -0.71 23.77 -2.80
C MET A 173 -0.72 25.04 -1.92
N GLU A 174 -0.18 26.16 -2.42
CA GLU A 174 -0.15 27.44 -1.67
C GLU A 174 -1.55 27.93 -1.31
N LYS A 175 -2.49 27.87 -2.27
CA LYS A 175 -3.89 28.27 -2.03
C LYS A 175 -4.55 27.48 -0.92
N ARG A 176 -4.25 26.19 -0.80
CA ARG A 176 -4.84 25.32 0.22
C ARG A 176 -4.18 25.50 1.58
N GLU A 177 -2.87 25.74 1.64
CA GLU A 177 -2.20 26.08 2.90
C GLU A 177 -2.75 27.38 3.49
N MET A 178 -2.94 28.42 2.66
CA MET A 178 -3.55 29.69 3.09
C MET A 178 -5.02 29.56 3.53
N SER A 179 -5.74 28.54 3.06
CA SER A 179 -7.14 28.30 3.46
C SER A 179 -7.30 27.60 4.80
N MET A 180 -6.22 27.02 5.35
CA MET A 180 -6.21 26.31 6.64
C MET A 180 -5.59 27.12 7.78
N SER A 181 -5.01 28.30 7.48
CA SER A 181 -4.49 29.29 8.44
C SER A 181 -5.51 30.36 8.77
#